data_AF-A0A0R3SA52-F1
#
_entry.id   AF-A0A0R3SA52-F1
#
_cell.length_a   1.000
_cell.length_b   1.000
_cell.length_c   1.000
_cell.angle_alpha   90.00
_cell.angle_beta   90.00
_cell.angle_gamma   90.00
#
_symmetry.space_group_name_H-M   'P 1'
#
loop_
_entity.id
_entity.type
_entity.pdbx_description
1 polymer ?
#
loop_
_entity_poly.entity_id
_entity_poly.type
_entity_poly.pdbx_seq_one_letter_code
_entity_poly.pdbx_strand_id
1 'polypeptide(L)'
;MDYKRYCEMAVRNAMFANEPRLKASSVRKLMHIFDKMPDTASEEMSTNECLLKFFIRCLAETCLEKRDGDEIQAKLCGYDLSFLVSNFHQSELPFAIDLISTMRHLIQSRPHTCANFRNFGGVEVLQKVAMVRAADEYLIGEILTTVRVMKDYLKEDDSQQPWKSQLAKVFPTSSL
;
A
#
# COMPACT_ATOMS: atom_id res chain seq x y z
N MET A 1 -20.86 -0.71 -16.75
CA MET A 1 -19.48 -0.22 -16.95
C MET A 1 -18.55 -1.39 -16.67
N ASP A 2 -17.58 -1.67 -17.55
CA ASP A 2 -16.64 -2.79 -17.40
C ASP A 2 -15.43 -2.35 -16.55
N TYR A 3 -15.64 -2.29 -15.23
CA TYR A 3 -14.66 -1.77 -14.27
C TYR A 3 -13.32 -2.51 -14.32
N LYS A 4 -13.36 -3.83 -14.53
CA LYS A 4 -12.17 -4.67 -14.62
C LYS A 4 -11.27 -4.27 -15.76
N ARG A 5 -11.84 -4.20 -16.98
CA ARG A 5 -11.10 -3.79 -18.17
C ARG A 5 -10.51 -2.39 -18.01
N TYR A 6 -11.26 -1.44 -17.43
CA TYR A 6 -10.75 -0.10 -17.18
C TYR A 6 -9.59 -0.08 -16.18
N CYS A 7 -9.68 -0.83 -15.09
CA CYS A 7 -8.60 -0.92 -14.10
C CYS A 7 -7.35 -1.56 -14.68
N GLU A 8 -7.49 -2.68 -15.40
CA GLU A 8 -6.36 -3.34 -16.05
C GLU A 8 -5.66 -2.42 -17.07
N MET A 9 -6.44 -1.68 -17.86
CA MET A 9 -5.89 -0.68 -18.79
C MET A 9 -5.19 0.45 -18.05
N ALA A 10 -5.78 0.99 -16.97
CA ALA A 10 -5.18 2.06 -16.19
C ALA A 10 -3.88 1.64 -15.49
N VAL A 11 -3.84 0.43 -14.90
CA VAL A 11 -2.63 -0.16 -14.31
C VAL A 11 -1.56 -0.34 -15.38
N ARG A 12 -1.91 -0.94 -16.52
CA ARG A 12 -0.97 -1.12 -17.64
C ARG A 12 -0.39 0.22 -18.09
N ASN A 13 -1.24 1.21 -18.33
CA ASN A 13 -0.80 2.55 -18.73
C ASN A 13 0.12 3.19 -17.70
N ALA A 14 -0.17 3.02 -16.40
CA ALA A 14 0.66 3.57 -15.34
C ALA A 14 2.01 2.85 -15.19
N MET A 15 2.05 1.54 -15.42
CA MET A 15 3.29 0.74 -15.39
C MET A 15 4.23 1.07 -16.55
N PHE A 16 3.68 1.34 -17.75
CA PHE A 16 4.45 1.65 -18.96
C PHE A 16 4.58 3.16 -19.25
N ALA A 17 4.09 4.02 -18.34
CA ALA A 17 4.25 5.45 -18.48
C ALA A 17 5.73 5.83 -18.26
N ASN A 18 6.38 6.30 -19.32
CA ASN A 18 7.77 6.79 -19.26
C ASN A 18 7.90 8.16 -18.57
N GLU A 19 6.78 8.88 -18.38
CA GLU A 19 6.76 10.18 -17.73
C GLU A 19 6.10 10.12 -16.35
N PRO A 20 6.76 10.64 -15.28
CA PRO A 20 6.19 10.67 -13.93
C PRO A 20 4.80 11.32 -13.85
N ARG A 21 4.54 12.35 -14.66
CA ARG A 21 3.24 13.04 -14.73
C ARG A 21 2.13 12.15 -15.28
N LEU A 22 2.42 11.35 -16.31
CA LEU A 22 1.46 10.42 -16.91
C LEU A 22 1.15 9.27 -15.94
N LYS A 23 2.16 8.78 -15.23
CA LYS A 23 1.99 7.81 -14.15
C LYS A 23 1.09 8.37 -13.05
N ALA A 24 1.39 9.57 -12.54
CA ALA A 24 0.59 10.24 -11.52
C ALA A 24 -0.88 10.42 -11.93
N SER A 25 -1.13 10.85 -13.17
CA SER A 25 -2.47 11.01 -13.73
C SER A 25 -3.21 9.68 -13.84
N SER A 26 -2.52 8.62 -14.25
CA SER A 26 -3.10 7.28 -14.38
C SER A 26 -3.44 6.67 -13.01
N VAL A 27 -2.58 6.86 -12.01
CA VAL A 27 -2.85 6.41 -10.63
C VAL A 27 -4.03 7.17 -10.03
N ARG A 28 -4.12 8.50 -10.21
CA ARG A 28 -5.31 9.27 -9.77
C ARG A 28 -6.60 8.80 -10.43
N LYS A 29 -6.57 8.54 -11.75
CA LYS A 29 -7.74 7.98 -12.45
C LYS A 29 -8.11 6.62 -11.89
N LEU A 30 -7.14 5.77 -11.61
CA LEU A 30 -7.35 4.45 -11.02
C LEU A 30 -8.02 4.55 -9.64
N MET A 31 -7.51 5.44 -8.76
CA MET A 31 -8.14 5.70 -7.45
C MET A 31 -9.57 6.24 -7.59
N HIS A 32 -9.80 7.15 -8.53
CA HIS A 32 -11.15 7.66 -8.82
C HIS A 32 -12.11 6.58 -9.31
N ILE A 33 -11.61 5.62 -10.11
CA ILE A 33 -12.40 4.46 -10.54
C ILE A 33 -12.80 3.62 -9.33
N PHE A 34 -11.88 3.35 -8.39
CA PHE A 34 -12.17 2.58 -7.17
C PHE A 34 -13.18 3.28 -6.26
N ASP A 35 -13.10 4.61 -6.11
CA ASP A 35 -14.07 5.39 -5.34
C ASP A 35 -15.52 5.30 -5.91
N LYS A 36 -15.65 5.04 -7.22
CA LYS A 36 -16.94 4.92 -7.91
C LYS A 36 -17.33 3.49 -8.26
N MET A 37 -16.54 2.51 -7.81
CA MET A 37 -16.78 1.10 -8.12
C MET A 37 -17.75 0.49 -7.11
N PRO A 38 -18.81 -0.21 -7.55
CA PRO A 38 -19.67 -0.98 -6.63
C PRO A 38 -18.85 -2.02 -5.86
N ASP A 39 -19.24 -2.31 -4.62
CA ASP A 39 -18.53 -3.25 -3.75
C ASP A 39 -18.30 -4.62 -4.40
N THR A 40 -19.29 -5.14 -5.14
CA THR A 40 -19.17 -6.44 -5.84
C THR A 40 -18.09 -6.46 -6.92
N ALA A 41 -17.87 -5.33 -7.60
CA ALA A 41 -16.79 -5.18 -8.58
C ALA A 41 -15.45 -4.90 -7.89
N SER A 42 -15.47 -4.14 -6.77
CA SER A 42 -14.28 -3.90 -5.94
C SER A 42 -13.73 -5.23 -5.38
N GLU A 43 -14.61 -6.12 -4.92
CA GLU A 43 -14.30 -7.47 -4.48
C GLU A 43 -13.66 -8.35 -5.56
N GLU A 44 -14.09 -8.23 -6.82
CA GLU A 44 -13.45 -8.94 -7.93
C GLU A 44 -12.06 -8.38 -8.20
N MET A 45 -11.93 -7.05 -8.19
CA MET A 45 -10.66 -6.37 -8.46
C MET A 45 -9.63 -6.57 -7.36
N SER A 46 -10.08 -6.71 -6.12
CA SER A 46 -9.20 -6.88 -4.97
C SER A 46 -8.43 -8.20 -5.03
N THR A 47 -8.88 -9.19 -5.80
CA THR A 47 -8.16 -10.45 -6.02
C THR A 47 -7.06 -10.34 -7.09
N ASN A 48 -6.93 -9.19 -7.76
CA ASN A 48 -5.90 -8.97 -8.77
C ASN A 48 -4.55 -8.65 -8.12
N GLU A 49 -3.65 -9.62 -8.12
CA GLU A 49 -2.30 -9.49 -7.55
C GLU A 49 -1.49 -8.34 -8.18
N CYS A 50 -1.57 -8.17 -9.50
CA CYS A 50 -0.83 -7.13 -10.22
C CYS A 50 -1.23 -5.73 -9.72
N LEU A 51 -2.53 -5.53 -9.48
CA LEU A 51 -3.07 -4.29 -8.94
C LEU A 51 -2.53 -4.00 -7.52
N LEU A 52 -2.59 -4.98 -6.63
CA LEU A 52 -2.11 -4.81 -5.24
C LEU A 52 -0.62 -4.50 -5.22
N LYS A 53 0.20 -5.27 -5.95
CA LYS A 53 1.63 -5.02 -6.10
C LYS A 53 1.91 -3.64 -6.68
N PHE A 54 1.14 -3.22 -7.68
CA PHE A 54 1.26 -1.89 -8.27
C PHE A 54 1.00 -0.77 -7.25
N PHE A 55 -0.05 -0.88 -6.43
CA PHE A 55 -0.33 0.12 -5.40
C PHE A 55 0.72 0.16 -4.29
N ILE A 56 1.16 -1.01 -3.80
CA ILE A 56 2.24 -1.09 -2.81
C ILE A 56 3.50 -0.41 -3.36
N ARG A 57 3.85 -0.70 -4.62
CA ARG A 57 4.98 -0.07 -5.30
C ARG A 57 4.81 1.44 -5.44
N CYS A 58 3.64 1.92 -5.86
CA CYS A 58 3.39 3.36 -5.98
C CYS A 58 3.58 4.07 -4.63
N LEU A 59 3.12 3.46 -3.54
CA LEU A 59 3.30 4.03 -2.21
C LEU A 59 4.78 4.08 -1.83
N ALA A 60 5.52 2.99 -2.08
CA ALA A 60 6.96 2.95 -1.84
C ALA A 60 7.69 4.03 -2.67
N GLU A 61 7.43 4.11 -3.98
CA GLU A 61 8.01 5.13 -4.87
C GLU A 61 7.65 6.57 -4.48
N THR A 62 6.52 6.77 -3.79
CA THR A 62 6.06 8.09 -3.34
C THR A 62 6.73 8.53 -2.05
N CYS A 63 6.91 7.60 -1.12
CA CYS A 63 7.20 7.93 0.27
C CYS A 63 8.58 7.46 0.75
N LEU A 64 9.22 6.56 0.00
CA LEU A 64 10.45 5.90 0.38
C LEU A 64 11.56 6.14 -0.64
N GLU A 65 12.79 5.90 -0.20
CA GLU A 65 13.95 5.83 -1.09
C GLU A 65 14.18 4.38 -1.51
N LYS A 66 14.96 4.19 -2.59
CA LYS A 66 15.27 2.84 -3.10
C LYS A 66 15.84 1.92 -2.00
N ARG A 67 16.74 2.45 -1.15
CA ARG A 67 17.37 1.69 -0.05
C ARG A 67 16.35 1.10 0.91
N ASP A 68 15.22 1.77 1.14
CA ASP A 68 14.17 1.29 2.02
C ASP A 68 13.46 0.07 1.42
N GLY A 69 13.27 0.07 0.09
CA GLY A 69 12.76 -1.08 -0.65
C GLY A 69 13.72 -2.27 -0.60
N ASP A 70 15.02 -2.02 -0.75
CA ASP A 70 16.07 -3.05 -0.64
C ASP A 70 16.09 -3.66 0.79
N GLU A 71 15.96 -2.85 1.84
CA GLU A 71 15.85 -3.31 3.23
C GLU A 71 14.59 -4.18 3.45
N ILE A 72 13.45 -3.79 2.89
CA ILE A 72 12.21 -4.58 2.97
C ILE A 72 12.39 -5.93 2.26
N GLN A 73 12.97 -5.94 1.07
CA GLN A 73 13.26 -7.18 0.34
C GLN A 73 14.20 -8.11 1.11
N ALA A 74 15.26 -7.55 1.72
CA ALA A 74 16.17 -8.32 2.54
C ALA A 74 15.48 -8.91 3.80
N LYS A 75 14.58 -8.15 4.42
CA LYS A 75 13.83 -8.58 5.62
C LYS A 75 12.85 -9.71 5.32
N LEU A 76 12.17 -9.66 4.18
CA LEU A 76 11.19 -10.65 3.75
C LEU A 76 11.81 -11.78 2.90
N CYS A 77 13.06 -12.15 3.23
CA CYS A 77 13.81 -13.22 2.55
C CYS A 77 12.93 -14.47 2.36
N GLY A 78 12.64 -14.81 1.11
CA GLY A 78 11.74 -15.91 0.73
C GLY A 78 10.49 -15.48 -0.06
N TYR A 79 10.13 -14.19 -0.04
CA TYR A 79 9.06 -13.63 -0.88
C TYR A 79 9.64 -12.94 -2.13
N ASP A 80 8.99 -13.13 -3.28
CA ASP A 80 9.34 -12.38 -4.50
C ASP A 80 8.80 -10.95 -4.43
N LEU A 81 9.65 -10.06 -3.93
CA LEU A 81 9.42 -8.63 -3.85
C LEU A 81 10.22 -7.84 -4.89
N SER A 82 10.67 -8.51 -5.95
CA SER A 82 11.43 -7.88 -7.05
C SER A 82 10.70 -6.66 -7.65
N PHE A 83 9.37 -6.64 -7.60
CA PHE A 83 8.56 -5.52 -8.05
C PHE A 83 8.77 -4.22 -7.26
N LEU A 84 9.23 -4.30 -6.00
CA LEU A 84 9.53 -3.15 -5.14
C LEU A 84 10.88 -2.52 -5.44
N VAL A 85 11.85 -3.28 -5.97
CA VAL A 85 13.22 -2.78 -6.19
C VAL A 85 13.56 -2.56 -7.66
N SER A 86 12.92 -3.30 -8.57
CA SER A 86 13.19 -3.24 -10.00
C SER A 86 12.66 -1.94 -10.61
N ASN A 87 13.54 -1.21 -11.31
CA ASN A 87 13.21 0.08 -11.94
C ASN A 87 12.54 1.04 -10.95
N PHE A 88 13.04 1.14 -9.71
CA PHE A 88 12.48 2.04 -8.69
C PHE A 88 12.65 3.50 -9.14
N HIS A 89 11.54 4.21 -9.31
CA HIS A 89 11.55 5.63 -9.65
C HIS A 89 10.88 6.40 -8.52
N GLN A 90 11.70 7.11 -7.72
CA GLN A 90 11.16 8.00 -6.71
C GLN A 90 10.31 9.08 -7.40
N SER A 91 9.09 9.27 -6.91
CA SER A 91 8.12 10.16 -7.53
C SER A 91 7.45 11.01 -6.46
N GLU A 92 7.36 12.31 -6.69
CA GLU A 92 6.58 13.20 -5.83
C GLU A 92 5.10 13.08 -6.21
N LEU A 93 4.45 12.02 -5.74
CA LEU A 93 3.02 11.83 -5.91
C LEU A 93 2.28 12.43 -4.71
N PRO A 94 1.47 13.50 -4.87
CA PRO A 94 0.85 14.20 -3.75
C PRO A 94 -0.37 13.49 -3.17
N PHE A 95 -0.50 12.17 -3.36
CA PHE A 95 -1.72 11.41 -3.08
C PHE A 95 -1.48 10.12 -2.28
N ALA A 96 -0.41 10.09 -1.47
CA ALA A 96 -0.12 8.95 -0.60
C ALA A 96 -1.28 8.57 0.32
N ILE A 97 -1.97 9.57 0.89
CA ILE A 97 -3.15 9.35 1.75
C ILE A 97 -4.28 8.68 0.97
N ASP A 98 -4.66 9.23 -0.20
CA ASP A 98 -5.72 8.66 -1.04
C ASP A 98 -5.38 7.23 -1.51
N LEU A 99 -4.10 6.99 -1.78
CA LEU A 99 -3.58 5.69 -2.16
C LEU A 99 -3.73 4.68 -1.02
N ILE A 100 -3.36 5.05 0.20
CA ILE A 100 -3.52 4.18 1.38
C ILE A 100 -5.01 3.93 1.65
N SER A 101 -5.87 4.95 1.54
CA SER A 101 -7.32 4.79 1.69
C SER A 101 -7.90 3.81 0.66
N THR A 102 -7.47 3.92 -0.60
CA THR A 102 -7.85 2.99 -1.67
C THR A 102 -7.38 1.56 -1.36
N MET A 103 -6.13 1.40 -0.92
CA MET A 103 -5.58 0.11 -0.52
C MET A 103 -6.37 -0.48 0.65
N ARG A 104 -6.74 0.32 1.65
CA ARG A 104 -7.57 -0.10 2.79
C ARG A 104 -8.94 -0.62 2.35
N HIS A 105 -9.61 0.08 1.44
CA HIS A 105 -10.89 -0.38 0.91
C HIS A 105 -10.74 -1.75 0.20
N LEU A 106 -9.68 -1.93 -0.60
CA LEU A 106 -9.43 -3.19 -1.30
C LEU A 106 -9.14 -4.35 -0.33
N ILE A 107 -8.27 -4.16 0.67
CA ILE A 107 -7.94 -5.22 1.63
C ILE A 107 -9.12 -5.61 2.52
N GLN A 108 -10.06 -4.70 2.78
CA GLN A 108 -11.27 -4.96 3.55
C GLN A 108 -12.32 -5.75 2.77
N SER A 109 -12.29 -5.70 1.45
CA SER A 109 -13.32 -6.34 0.62
C SER A 109 -13.37 -7.85 0.84
N ARG A 110 -12.22 -8.54 1.02
CA ARG A 110 -12.16 -9.99 1.27
C ARG A 110 -10.97 -10.40 2.15
N PRO A 111 -11.12 -11.41 3.04
CA PRO A 111 -10.02 -11.87 3.90
C PRO A 111 -8.76 -12.32 3.17
N HIS A 112 -8.90 -13.01 2.04
CA HIS A 112 -7.75 -13.46 1.26
C HIS A 112 -6.99 -12.30 0.60
N THR A 113 -7.66 -11.19 0.29
CA THR A 113 -7.01 -9.98 -0.23
C THR A 113 -6.09 -9.37 0.82
N CYS A 114 -6.54 -9.31 2.07
CA CYS A 114 -5.71 -8.87 3.19
C CYS A 114 -4.47 -9.76 3.37
N ALA A 115 -4.62 -11.08 3.26
CA ALA A 115 -3.50 -12.02 3.31
C ALA A 115 -2.52 -11.83 2.13
N ASN A 116 -3.03 -11.66 0.91
CA ASN A 116 -2.21 -11.39 -0.26
C ASN A 116 -1.42 -10.08 -0.12
N PHE A 117 -2.08 -9.01 0.34
CA PHE A 117 -1.45 -7.73 0.59
C PHE A 117 -0.27 -7.84 1.58
N ARG A 118 -0.46 -8.61 2.67
CA ARG A 118 0.63 -8.94 3.61
C ARG A 118 1.75 -9.72 2.92
N ASN A 119 1.43 -10.77 2.17
CA ASN A 119 2.42 -11.59 1.47
C ASN A 119 3.21 -10.83 0.40
N PHE A 120 2.67 -9.73 -0.12
CA PHE A 120 3.36 -8.84 -1.06
C PHE A 120 4.18 -7.74 -0.37
N GLY A 121 4.38 -7.82 0.95
CA GLY A 121 5.18 -6.85 1.70
C GLY A 121 4.47 -5.52 1.96
N GLY A 122 3.15 -5.46 1.79
CA GLY A 122 2.38 -4.22 1.93
C GLY A 122 2.40 -3.67 3.36
N VAL A 123 2.45 -4.54 4.36
CA VAL A 123 2.55 -4.13 5.78
C VAL A 123 3.90 -3.50 6.06
N GLU A 124 4.97 -4.10 5.56
CA GLU A 124 6.34 -3.63 5.73
C GLU A 124 6.55 -2.29 5.05
N VAL A 125 5.98 -2.09 3.86
CA VAL A 125 5.97 -0.78 3.18
C VAL A 125 5.23 0.26 4.03
N LEU A 126 4.01 -0.03 4.50
CA LEU A 126 3.25 0.89 5.36
C LEU A 126 4.03 1.27 6.63
N GLN A 127 4.62 0.29 7.31
CA GLN A 127 5.44 0.52 8.50
C GLN A 127 6.66 1.40 8.21
N LYS A 128 7.37 1.11 7.11
CA LYS A 128 8.55 1.87 6.72
C LYS A 128 8.20 3.31 6.35
N VAL A 129 7.08 3.52 5.66
CA VAL A 129 6.56 4.87 5.37
C VAL A 129 6.27 5.61 6.66
N ALA A 130 5.64 4.96 7.64
CA ALA A 130 5.36 5.58 8.93
C ALA A 130 6.63 6.02 9.68
N MET A 131 7.72 5.26 9.55
CA MET A 131 9.01 5.61 10.16
C MET A 131 9.68 6.78 9.43
N VAL A 132 9.71 6.76 8.10
CA VAL A 132 10.39 7.78 7.27
C VAL A 132 9.61 9.10 7.27
N ARG A 133 8.28 9.05 7.31
CA ARG A 133 7.37 10.20 7.24
C ARG A 133 6.71 10.50 8.60
N ALA A 134 7.40 10.22 9.70
CA ALA A 134 6.86 10.32 11.06
C ALA A 134 6.31 11.71 11.43
N ALA A 135 6.75 12.78 10.75
CA ALA A 135 6.27 14.14 10.97
C ALA A 135 4.90 14.45 10.30
N ASP A 136 4.40 13.58 9.42
CA ASP A 136 3.13 13.77 8.71
C ASP A 136 2.00 13.06 9.46
N GLU A 137 1.43 13.72 10.48
CA GLU A 137 0.45 13.12 11.39
C GLU A 137 -0.78 12.54 10.66
N TYR A 138 -1.23 13.18 9.58
CA TYR A 138 -2.36 12.70 8.79
C TYR A 138 -2.03 11.39 8.06
N LEU A 139 -0.87 11.34 7.40
CA LEU A 139 -0.39 10.12 6.76
C LEU A 139 -0.21 8.99 7.77
N ILE A 140 0.35 9.28 8.94
CA ILE A 140 0.53 8.30 10.02
C ILE A 140 -0.83 7.77 10.51
N GLY A 141 -1.80 8.65 10.76
CA GLY A 141 -3.15 8.25 11.17
C GLY A 141 -3.81 7.30 10.17
N GLU A 142 -3.63 7.57 8.88
CA GLU A 142 -4.18 6.75 7.79
C GLU A 142 -3.50 5.37 7.71
N ILE A 143 -2.18 5.32 7.88
CA ILE A 143 -1.41 4.07 7.96
C ILE A 143 -1.86 3.23 9.16
N LEU A 144 -1.94 3.83 10.35
CA LEU A 144 -2.32 3.11 11.57
C LEU A 144 -3.73 2.54 11.48
N THR A 145 -4.67 3.29 10.90
CA THR A 145 -6.03 2.82 10.65
C THR A 145 -6.03 1.62 9.71
N THR A 146 -5.25 1.68 8.64
CA THR A 146 -5.13 0.58 7.67
C THR A 146 -4.50 -0.67 8.27
N VAL A 147 -3.41 -0.53 9.03
CA VAL A 147 -2.75 -1.65 9.72
C VAL A 147 -3.66 -2.28 10.77
N ARG A 148 -4.44 -1.47 11.53
CA ARG A 148 -5.40 -1.99 12.51
C ARG A 148 -6.45 -2.87 11.85
N VAL A 149 -7.07 -2.36 10.78
CA VAL A 149 -8.04 -3.11 9.98
C VAL A 149 -7.48 -4.45 9.51
N MET A 150 -6.24 -4.47 9.04
CA MET A 150 -5.60 -5.71 8.59
C MET A 150 -5.48 -6.74 9.71
N LYS A 151 -5.09 -6.32 10.91
CA LYS A 151 -4.96 -7.22 12.06
C LYS A 151 -6.30 -7.84 12.44
N ASP A 152 -7.33 -7.01 12.50
CA ASP A 152 -8.69 -7.46 12.84
C ASP A 152 -9.18 -8.50 11.83
N TYR A 153 -8.88 -8.30 10.54
CA TYR A 153 -9.22 -9.23 9.46
C TYR A 153 -8.41 -10.53 9.50
N LEU A 154 -7.12 -10.47 9.82
CA LEU A 154 -6.22 -11.64 9.85
C LEU A 154 -6.34 -12.43 11.17
N LYS A 155 -7.07 -11.92 12.17
CA LYS A 155 -7.16 -12.49 13.53
C LYS A 155 -5.77 -12.72 14.15
N GLU A 156 -4.82 -11.84 13.86
CA GLU A 156 -3.47 -11.96 14.42
C GLU A 156 -3.47 -11.56 15.89
N ASP A 157 -2.94 -12.44 16.75
CA ASP A 157 -2.77 -12.15 18.18
C ASP A 157 -1.68 -11.09 18.38
N ASP A 158 -2.00 -10.12 19.24
CA ASP A 158 -1.33 -8.83 19.35
C ASP A 158 -0.01 -8.89 20.16
N SER A 159 0.38 -10.11 20.54
CA SER A 159 1.41 -10.48 21.52
C SER A 159 2.78 -10.81 20.91
N GLN A 160 2.89 -10.98 19.58
CA GLN A 160 4.11 -11.53 18.93
C GLN A 160 4.85 -10.59 17.97
N GLN A 161 4.55 -9.27 17.92
CA GLN A 161 5.13 -8.41 16.87
C GLN A 161 6.22 -7.41 17.35
N PRO A 162 7.44 -7.45 16.78
CA PRO A 162 8.61 -6.62 17.18
C PRO A 162 8.46 -5.10 17.00
N TRP A 163 7.46 -4.63 16.26
CA TRP A 163 7.32 -3.20 15.95
C TRP A 163 6.57 -2.43 17.05
N LYS A 164 5.86 -3.08 17.99
CA LYS A 164 5.25 -2.38 19.14
C LYS A 164 6.32 -1.69 19.98
N SER A 165 7.48 -2.33 20.19
CA SER A 165 8.61 -1.76 20.90
C SER A 165 9.39 -0.72 20.08
N GLN A 166 9.17 -0.62 18.77
CA GLN A 166 9.73 0.43 17.91
C GLN A 166 8.77 1.62 17.75
N LEU A 167 7.47 1.39 17.57
CA LEU A 167 6.45 2.46 17.55
C LEU A 167 6.21 3.07 18.93
N ALA A 168 6.28 2.30 20.03
CA ALA A 168 6.22 2.85 21.39
C ALA A 168 7.47 3.70 21.74
N LYS A 169 8.58 3.54 21.01
CA LYS A 169 9.76 4.41 21.11
C LYS A 169 9.59 5.71 20.32
N VAL A 170 8.80 5.69 19.23
CA VAL A 170 8.53 6.85 18.38
C VAL A 170 7.34 7.66 18.92
N PHE A 171 6.35 6.98 19.51
CA PHE A 171 5.16 7.57 20.12
C PHE A 171 4.97 6.95 21.51
N PRO A 172 5.68 7.44 22.55
CA PRO A 172 5.35 7.09 23.92
C PRO A 172 3.91 7.56 24.16
N THR A 173 3.03 6.64 24.54
CA THR A 173 1.65 6.95 24.89
C THR A 173 1.63 7.94 26.04
N SER A 174 1.47 9.22 25.72
CA SER A 174 1.05 10.23 26.68
C SER A 174 -0.36 9.85 27.12
N SER A 175 -0.47 9.63 28.42
CA SER A 175 -1.67 9.20 29.13
C SER A 175 -2.78 10.23 28.99
N LEU A 176 -3.95 9.80 28.54
CA LEU A 176 -5.26 10.36 28.89
C LEU A 176 -6.21 9.21 29.18
#